data_AF-A0A2N9MXX4-F1
#
_entry.id   AF-A0A2N9MXX4-F1
#
_cell.length_a   1.000
_cell.length_b   1.000
_cell.length_c   1.000
_cell.angle_alpha   90.00
_cell.angle_beta   90.00
_cell.angle_gamma   90.00
#
_symmetry.space_group_name_H-M   'P 1'
#
loop_
_entity.id
_entity.type
_entity.pdbx_description
1 polymer ?
#
loop_
_entity_poly.entity_id
_entity_poly.type
_entity_poly.pdbx_seq_one_letter_code
_entity_poly.pdbx_strand_id
1 'polypeptide(L)' 'MQGRLRNERLDVEIATSCAHCGRAMHLIVDEQLHWRVAERGADPHLFLPHIDWAAFQGRNIIGDY' A
#
# COMPACT_ATOMS: atom_id res chain seq x y z
N MET A 1 -0.90 -3.38 15.65
CA MET A 1 -1.42 -2.05 15.26
C MET A 1 -2.93 -2.07 15.53
N GLN A 2 -3.37 -1.48 16.65
CA GLN A 2 -4.78 -1.46 17.06
C GLN A 2 -5.55 -0.41 16.23
N GLY A 3 -5.89 -0.76 15.00
CA GLY A 3 -6.69 0.07 14.09
C GLY A 3 -8.13 -0.43 13.99
N ARG A 4 -8.85 -0.53 15.11
CA ARG A 4 -10.32 -0.71 15.09
C ARG A 4 -10.94 0.17 16.16
N LEU A 5 -10.72 1.48 16.03
CA LEU A 5 -11.06 2.43 17.09
C LEU A 5 -12.37 3.19 16.88
N ARG A 6 -13.04 3.13 15.72
CA ARG A 6 -14.29 3.90 15.48
C ARG A 6 -15.38 3.27 14.61
N ASN A 7 -15.19 2.06 14.08
CA ASN A 7 -16.10 1.48 13.07
C ASN A 7 -16.27 2.39 11.83
N GLU A 8 -15.33 3.30 11.60
CA GLU A 8 -15.27 4.20 10.46
C GLU A 8 -14.36 3.58 9.39
N ARG A 9 -14.68 3.83 8.12
CA ARG A 9 -13.86 3.41 6.98
C ARG A 9 -12.45 3.96 7.14
N LEU A 10 -11.45 3.08 7.08
CA LEU A 10 -10.04 3.44 7.06
C LEU A 10 -9.49 3.35 5.64
N ASP A 11 -9.00 4.47 5.13
CA ASP A 11 -8.23 4.54 3.89
C ASP A 11 -6.80 4.99 4.23
N VAL A 12 -5.80 4.33 3.64
CA VAL A 12 -4.39 4.72 3.69
C VAL A 12 -3.98 5.30 2.35
N GLU A 13 -3.46 6.52 2.36
CA GLU A 13 -2.90 7.15 1.17
C GLU A 13 -1.38 6.99 1.15
N ILE A 14 -0.86 6.47 0.05
CA ILE A 14 0.57 6.38 -0.25
C ILE A 14 0.89 7.44 -1.30
N ALA A 15 1.54 8.52 -0.87
CA ALA A 15 2.01 9.58 -1.74
C ALA A 15 3.42 9.26 -2.27
N THR A 16 3.60 9.37 -3.58
CA THR A 16 4.88 9.18 -4.25
C THR A 16 4.98 10.07 -5.48
N SER A 17 6.12 10.05 -6.17
CA SER A 17 6.34 10.77 -7.43
C SER A 17 6.86 9.82 -8.50
N CYS A 18 6.37 9.97 -9.73
CA CYS A 18 6.85 9.21 -10.87
C CYS A 18 8.34 9.50 -11.12
N ALA A 19 9.17 8.46 -11.13
CA ALA A 19 10.61 8.60 -11.35
C ALA A 19 10.97 9.15 -12.75
N HIS A 20 10.13 8.92 -13.76
CA HIS A 20 10.38 9.38 -15.13
C HIS A 20 10.03 10.86 -15.36
N CYS A 21 8.90 11.33 -14.83
CA CYS A 21 8.38 12.68 -15.12
C CYS A 21 8.16 13.56 -13.89
N GLY A 22 8.45 13.08 -12.68
CA GLY A 22 8.28 13.81 -11.42
C GLY A 22 6.83 14.06 -11.01
N ARG A 23 5.84 13.58 -11.77
CA ARG A 23 4.42 13.77 -11.48
C ARG A 23 4.05 13.10 -10.16
N ALA A 24 3.32 13.80 -9.30
CA ALA A 24 2.77 13.22 -8.08
C ALA A 24 1.82 12.05 -8.40
N MET A 25 1.87 11.00 -7.57
CA MET A 25 1.03 9.83 -7.65
C MET A 25 0.56 9.45 -6.25
N HIS A 26 -0.73 9.17 -6.10
CA HIS A 26 -1.34 8.77 -4.85
C HIS A 26 -2.07 7.44 -5.04
N LEU A 27 -1.66 6.44 -4.26
CA LEU A 27 -2.34 5.16 -4.15
C LEU A 27 -3.19 5.17 -2.88
N ILE A 28 -4.47 4.88 -3.01
CA ILE A 28 -5.39 4.78 -1.88
C ILE A 28 -5.71 3.32 -1.67
N VAL A 29 -5.42 2.81 -0.47
CA VAL A 29 -5.67 1.44 -0.04
C VAL A 29 -6.73 1.45 1.06
N ASP A 30 -7.83 0.74 0.85
CA ASP A 30 -8.86 0.61 1.89
C ASP A 30 -8.54 -0.51 2.89
N GLU A 31 -9.34 -0.59 3.94
CA GLU A 31 -9.22 -1.62 4.98
C GLU A 31 -9.45 -3.05 4.46
N GLN A 32 -10.05 -3.22 3.27
CA GLN A 32 -10.23 -4.51 2.59
C GLN A 32 -9.10 -4.82 1.60
N LEU A 33 -8.04 -3.99 1.57
CA LEU A 33 -6.91 -4.09 0.65
C LEU A 33 -7.28 -3.88 -0.83
N HIS A 34 -8.46 -3.35 -1.13
CA HIS A 34 -8.69 -2.81 -2.47
C HIS A 34 -7.88 -1.54 -2.62
N TRP A 35 -7.34 -1.36 -3.82
CA TRP A 35 -6.54 -0.19 -4.13
C TRP A 35 -7.07 0.53 -5.36
N ARG A 36 -6.83 1.83 -5.39
CA ARG A 36 -7.10 2.68 -6.55
C ARG A 36 -6.05 3.78 -6.62
N VAL A 37 -5.84 4.29 -7.82
CA VAL A 37 -4.92 5.38 -8.09
C VAL A 37 -5.73 6.66 -8.31
N ALA A 38 -5.33 7.75 -7.67
CA ALA A 38 -6.04 9.02 -7.80
C ALA A 38 -5.78 9.67 -9.17
N GLU A 39 -4.59 9.51 -9.72
CA GLU A 39 -4.17 10.13 -10.98
C GLU A 39 -4.54 9.30 -12.21
N ARG A 40 -5.20 9.94 -13.18
CA ARG A 40 -5.42 9.32 -14.49
C ARG A 40 -4.11 9.00 -15.20
N GLY A 41 -4.02 7.78 -15.72
CA GLY A 41 -2.88 7.26 -16.48
C GLY A 41 -1.71 6.80 -15.61
N ALA A 42 -1.83 6.87 -14.29
CA ALA A 42 -0.92 6.20 -13.39
C ALA A 42 -1.47 4.78 -13.18
N ASP A 43 -0.95 3.84 -13.98
CA ASP A 43 -1.17 2.41 -13.78
C ASP A 43 0.07 1.86 -13.03
N PRO A 44 0.02 1.73 -11.69
CA PRO A 44 1.13 1.22 -10.95
C PRO A 44 1.31 -0.25 -11.33
N HIS A 45 2.39 -0.53 -12.05
CA HIS A 45 2.87 -1.90 -12.24
C HIS A 45 3.48 -2.48 -10.93
N LEU A 46 3.16 -1.91 -9.76
CA LEU A 46 3.78 -2.27 -8.50
C LEU A 46 3.13 -3.54 -7.91
N PHE A 47 3.87 -4.62 -8.12
CA PHE A 47 3.72 -5.97 -7.61
C PHE A 47 3.76 -6.02 -6.07
N LEU A 48 2.79 -6.71 -5.47
CA LEU A 48 2.86 -7.14 -4.07
C LEU A 48 3.79 -8.36 -3.98
N PRO A 49 4.86 -8.34 -3.17
CA PRO A 49 5.63 -9.55 -2.92
C PRO A 49 4.73 -10.62 -2.30
N HIS A 50 4.76 -11.83 -2.86
CA HIS A 50 4.09 -12.98 -2.27
C HIS A 50 4.87 -13.40 -1.02
N ILE A 51 4.40 -12.97 0.15
CA ILE A 51 4.98 -13.36 1.43
C ILE A 51 4.38 -14.70 1.84
N ASP A 52 5.22 -15.73 1.96
CA ASP A 52 4.84 -16.98 2.59
C ASP A 52 4.84 -16.82 4.12
N TRP A 53 3.66 -16.51 4.65
CA TRP A 53 3.45 -16.30 6.08
C TRP A 53 3.72 -17.53 6.95
N ALA A 54 3.65 -18.74 6.37
CA ALA A 54 3.95 -19.94 7.13
C ALA A 54 5.46 -20.04 7.44
N ALA A 55 6.31 -19.50 6.56
CA ALA A 55 7.76 -19.45 6.73
C ALA A 55 8.27 -18.15 7.37
N PHE A 56 7.44 -17.09 7.44
CA PHE A 56 7.86 -15.78 7.91
C PHE A 56 8.06 -15.75 9.44
N GLN A 57 9.32 -15.58 9.88
CA GLN A 57 9.71 -15.52 11.30
C GLN A 57 10.08 -14.11 11.78
N GLY A 58 10.10 -13.13 10.88
CA GLY A 58 10.39 -11.73 11.20
C GLY A 58 9.32 -11.14 12.10
N ARG A 59 9.69 -10.17 12.94
CA ARG A 59 8.70 -9.50 13.83
C ARG A 59 7.79 -8.56 13.03
N ASN A 60 8.26 -8.09 11.88
CA ASN A 60 7.49 -7.30 10.93
C ASN A 60 8.19 -7.33 9.56
N ILE A 61 7.51 -6.88 8.51
CA ILE A 61 8.00 -6.88 7.13
C ILE A 61 9.02 -5.78 6.81
N ILE A 62 9.22 -4.81 7.71
CA ILE A 62 10.09 -3.65 7.49
C ILE A 62 11.52 -4.04 7.88
N GLY A 63 12.33 -4.40 6.89
CA GLY A 63 13.76 -4.74 7.06
C GLY A 63 14.06 -6.24 7.21
N ASP A 64 13.03 -7.09 7.29
CA ASP A 64 13.15 -8.55 7.42
C ASP A 64 12.76 -9.31 6.13
N TYR A 65 12.62 -8.61 4.99
CA TYR A 65 12.41 -9.19 3.65
C TYR A 65 13.70 -9.29 2.85
#